data_AF-A0A2A3FZ85-F1
#
_entry.id   AF-A0A2A3FZ85-F1
#
_cell.length_a   1.000
_cell.length_b   1.000
_cell.length_c   1.000
_cell.angle_alpha   90.00
_cell.angle_beta   90.00
_cell.angle_gamma   90.00
#
_symmetry.space_group_name_H-M   'P 1'
#
loop_
_entity.id
_entity.type
_entity.pdbx_description
1 polymer ?
#
loop_
_entity_poly.entity_id
_entity_poly.type
_entity_poly.pdbx_seq_one_letter_code
_entity_poly.pdbx_strand_id
1 'polypeptide(L)'
;MKITTRVLAVAASTSLVLLGAACSSDDSGSSSSGSASEAMTSESMSSGSMTSSAMADPAANLVGPGCAEYAKTVPDGAGSVSGMAQDPVATAASNNPLLTTLTAAVSGQLNPQVNLVDTLNSGQFTVFAPVDAAFAKVDPATIETLKTDPALLTKVLTYHVVPGQIAPSDIAGEHTTVEGGTVTVTGSGDDLKVNDAGVICGGVQTANATVYLVDSVLMPQ
;
A
#
# COMPACT_ATOMS: atom_id res chain seq x y z
N MET A 1 49.26 -33.11 -11.58
CA MET A 1 49.57 -33.50 -10.17
C MET A 1 48.43 -32.92 -9.31
N LYS A 2 47.22 -33.49 -9.37
CA LYS A 2 46.63 -34.53 -8.49
C LYS A 2 46.73 -34.23 -6.99
N ILE A 3 45.65 -33.69 -6.40
CA ILE A 3 45.14 -33.92 -5.02
C ILE A 3 43.62 -33.58 -5.05
N THR A 4 42.66 -34.47 -5.36
CA THR A 4 41.95 -35.52 -4.58
C THR A 4 41.47 -35.19 -3.15
N THR A 5 40.16 -34.89 -3.05
CA THR A 5 39.10 -35.56 -2.24
C THR A 5 39.07 -35.42 -0.71
N ARG A 6 37.90 -34.99 -0.15
CA ARG A 6 37.11 -35.76 0.84
C ARG A 6 35.72 -35.17 1.16
N VAL A 7 34.76 -36.09 1.18
CA VAL A 7 33.33 -36.01 1.52
C VAL A 7 33.12 -35.92 3.03
N LEU A 8 32.06 -35.25 3.48
CA LEU A 8 31.38 -35.58 4.74
C LEU A 8 29.90 -35.16 4.68
N ALA A 9 29.03 -36.16 4.66
CA ALA A 9 27.60 -36.07 4.91
C ALA A 9 27.36 -36.28 6.42
N VAL A 10 26.39 -35.55 7.00
CA VAL A 10 25.83 -35.87 8.31
C VAL A 10 24.31 -35.72 8.23
N ALA A 11 23.63 -36.84 8.43
CA ALA A 11 22.20 -36.94 8.65
C ALA A 11 21.90 -36.88 10.16
N ALA A 12 20.79 -36.28 10.57
CA ALA A 12 20.18 -36.50 11.88
C ALA A 12 18.65 -36.37 11.78
N SER A 13 17.99 -37.38 12.33
CA SER A 13 16.56 -37.67 12.29
C SER A 13 16.10 -37.91 13.73
N THR A 14 15.00 -37.32 14.21
CA THR A 14 14.24 -37.80 15.40
C THR A 14 12.85 -37.14 15.53
N SER A 15 11.82 -37.86 15.06
CA SER A 15 10.64 -38.40 15.76
C SER A 15 9.92 -37.71 16.96
N LEU A 16 8.57 -37.69 16.87
CA LEU A 16 7.55 -38.35 17.74
C LEU A 16 6.76 -37.60 18.88
N VAL A 17 5.43 -37.86 18.88
CA VAL A 17 4.43 -37.96 20.00
C VAL A 17 3.80 -36.67 20.59
N LEU A 18 2.52 -36.55 21.02
CA LEU A 18 1.17 -37.17 20.87
C LEU A 18 0.20 -36.34 21.79
N LEU A 19 -1.01 -36.08 21.30
CA LEU A 19 -2.37 -36.04 21.90
C LEU A 19 -2.72 -35.52 23.34
N GLY A 20 -3.90 -34.86 23.39
CA GLY A 20 -4.91 -34.85 24.47
C GLY A 20 -5.87 -33.64 24.29
N ALA A 21 -7.15 -33.71 23.88
CA ALA A 21 -8.37 -34.45 24.28
C ALA A 21 -9.18 -33.79 25.44
N ALA A 22 -10.47 -33.49 25.17
CA ALA A 22 -11.65 -33.30 26.05
C ALA A 22 -12.48 -32.07 25.61
N CYS A 23 -13.81 -32.06 25.50
CA CYS A 23 -14.88 -33.00 25.89
C CYS A 23 -16.21 -32.71 25.13
N SER A 24 -16.96 -33.80 24.86
CA SER A 24 -18.42 -34.05 24.91
C SER A 24 -19.45 -32.98 24.49
N SER A 25 -20.53 -33.26 23.75
CA SER A 25 -21.49 -34.38 23.85
C SER A 25 -22.30 -34.61 22.56
N ASP A 26 -22.82 -35.83 22.42
CA ASP A 26 -23.58 -36.43 21.32
C ASP A 26 -25.11 -36.21 21.47
N ASP A 27 -25.84 -35.91 20.38
CA ASP A 27 -27.24 -36.34 20.18
C ASP A 27 -27.56 -36.41 18.67
N SER A 28 -28.17 -37.51 18.27
CA SER A 28 -28.46 -37.91 16.89
C SER A 28 -29.90 -37.56 16.49
N GLY A 29 -30.13 -36.90 15.34
CA GLY A 29 -31.50 -36.72 14.86
C GLY A 29 -31.69 -35.96 13.55
N SER A 30 -31.73 -36.73 12.46
CA SER A 30 -32.46 -36.56 11.19
C SER A 30 -33.06 -35.21 10.74
N SER A 31 -32.88 -35.01 9.43
CA SER A 31 -33.85 -34.56 8.42
C SER A 31 -33.71 -33.14 7.85
N SER A 32 -33.72 -33.18 6.52
CA SER A 32 -33.62 -32.11 5.53
C SER A 32 -34.93 -31.35 5.33
N SER A 33 -34.75 -30.11 4.89
CA SER A 33 -35.65 -29.33 4.03
C SER A 33 -36.83 -28.61 4.69
N GLY A 34 -36.84 -27.28 4.51
CA GLY A 34 -38.05 -26.61 4.06
C GLY A 34 -38.50 -25.38 4.87
N SER A 35 -38.48 -24.25 4.17
CA SER A 35 -39.41 -23.13 4.26
C SER A 35 -39.14 -21.98 5.24
N ALA A 36 -39.08 -20.82 4.58
CA ALA A 36 -39.27 -19.48 5.09
C ALA A 36 -40.56 -19.31 5.91
N SER A 37 -40.53 -18.44 6.91
CA SER A 37 -41.15 -17.11 6.86
C SER A 37 -40.89 -16.38 8.19
N GLU A 38 -40.55 -15.09 8.08
CA GLU A 38 -41.14 -13.93 8.77
C GLU A 38 -41.53 -14.08 10.26
N ALA A 39 -41.37 -13.11 11.17
CA ALA A 39 -40.81 -11.77 11.27
C ALA A 39 -41.14 -11.33 12.73
N MET A 40 -40.75 -10.09 13.10
CA MET A 40 -41.19 -9.30 14.26
C MET A 40 -40.38 -9.53 15.56
N THR A 41 -39.49 -8.59 15.95
CA THR A 41 -39.74 -7.44 16.88
C THR A 41 -39.78 -7.90 18.36
N SER A 42 -39.05 -7.37 19.34
CA SER A 42 -38.26 -6.14 19.47
C SER A 42 -37.26 -6.24 20.63
N GLU A 43 -36.13 -5.54 20.46
CA GLU A 43 -35.45 -4.62 21.39
C GLU A 43 -34.94 -5.03 22.80
N SER A 44 -33.67 -4.66 22.98
CA SER A 44 -33.01 -4.07 24.16
C SER A 44 -32.68 -5.02 25.32
N MET A 45 -31.43 -5.10 25.79
CA MET A 45 -30.62 -3.97 26.27
C MET A 45 -29.17 -4.03 25.82
N SER A 46 -28.81 -2.94 25.15
CA SER A 46 -27.46 -2.40 25.05
C SER A 46 -27.00 -1.94 26.44
N SER A 47 -25.90 -2.51 26.94
CA SER A 47 -25.02 -1.83 27.87
C SER A 47 -23.66 -2.51 27.84
N GLY A 48 -22.70 -1.81 27.24
CA GLY A 48 -21.33 -2.27 27.05
C GLY A 48 -20.50 -1.19 26.38
N SER A 49 -20.57 0.01 26.95
CA SER A 49 -19.63 1.10 26.70
C SER A 49 -18.20 0.58 26.87
N MET A 50 -17.52 0.35 25.75
CA MET A 50 -16.09 0.58 25.65
C MET A 50 -15.94 1.76 24.70
N THR A 51 -15.73 2.94 25.27
CA THR A 51 -15.00 4.03 24.62
C THR A 51 -13.65 3.49 24.18
N SER A 52 -13.57 2.84 23.02
CA SER A 52 -12.39 3.02 22.19
C SER A 52 -12.54 4.41 21.60
N SER A 53 -11.54 5.27 21.81
CA SER A 53 -11.34 6.44 20.96
C SER A 53 -11.75 6.06 19.54
N ALA A 54 -12.67 6.82 18.97
CA ALA A 54 -12.97 6.77 17.55
C ALA A 54 -11.68 7.15 16.81
N MET A 55 -10.77 6.19 16.67
CA MET A 55 -9.70 6.27 15.71
C MET A 55 -10.42 6.23 14.37
N ALA A 56 -10.28 7.31 13.60
CA ALA A 56 -10.77 7.36 12.24
C ALA A 56 -10.29 6.09 11.53
N ASP A 57 -11.23 5.34 10.96
CA ASP A 57 -10.90 4.17 10.16
C ASP A 57 -9.98 4.66 9.02
N PRO A 58 -8.71 4.20 8.95
CA PRO A 58 -7.77 4.65 7.93
C PRO A 58 -8.24 4.28 6.51
N ALA A 59 -9.20 3.37 6.39
CA ALA A 59 -9.83 3.00 5.14
C ALA A 59 -11.08 3.84 4.79
N ALA A 60 -11.64 4.61 5.72
CA ALA A 60 -12.91 5.33 5.50
C ALA A 60 -12.84 6.45 4.46
N ASN A 61 -11.65 6.96 4.17
CA ASN A 61 -11.43 8.03 3.19
C ASN A 61 -10.75 7.54 1.92
N LEU A 62 -10.67 6.22 1.70
CA LEU A 62 -10.07 5.69 0.49
C LEU A 62 -10.98 5.95 -0.71
N VAL A 63 -10.37 6.32 -1.83
CA VAL A 63 -11.07 6.63 -3.07
C VAL A 63 -10.37 5.96 -4.24
N GLY A 64 -11.11 5.46 -5.21
CA GLY A 64 -10.52 4.85 -6.40
C GLY A 64 -10.99 3.40 -6.59
N PRO A 65 -11.23 2.99 -7.85
CA PRO A 65 -11.83 1.72 -8.19
C PRO A 65 -10.94 0.53 -7.79
N GLY A 66 -9.63 0.77 -7.63
CA GLY A 66 -8.66 -0.25 -7.26
C GLY A 66 -8.42 -0.38 -5.77
N CYS A 67 -8.99 0.45 -4.89
CA CYS A 67 -8.80 0.30 -3.44
C CYS A 67 -9.36 -1.02 -2.90
N ALA A 68 -10.47 -1.51 -3.45
CA ALA A 68 -11.05 -2.79 -3.06
C ALA A 68 -10.15 -3.98 -3.46
N GLU A 69 -9.57 -3.96 -4.66
CA GLU A 69 -8.63 -4.98 -5.12
C GLU A 69 -7.29 -4.90 -4.39
N TYR A 70 -6.84 -3.68 -4.09
CA TYR A 70 -5.68 -3.44 -3.25
C TYR A 70 -5.86 -4.05 -1.86
N ALA A 71 -6.99 -3.80 -1.20
CA ALA A 71 -7.31 -4.36 0.10
C ALA A 71 -7.45 -5.90 0.07
N LYS A 72 -7.88 -6.50 -1.05
CA LYS A 72 -7.87 -7.97 -1.20
C LYS A 72 -6.45 -8.53 -1.34
N THR A 73 -5.58 -7.80 -2.03
CA THR A 73 -4.19 -8.19 -2.28
C THR A 73 -3.33 -8.01 -1.02
N VAL A 74 -3.61 -6.95 -0.26
CA VAL A 74 -2.90 -6.58 0.97
C VAL A 74 -3.93 -6.27 2.08
N PRO A 75 -4.61 -7.30 2.62
CA PRO A 75 -5.66 -7.11 3.62
C PRO A 75 -5.10 -6.64 4.96
N ASP A 76 -3.93 -7.16 5.34
CA ASP A 76 -3.30 -6.93 6.63
C ASP A 76 -1.78 -6.84 6.51
N GLY A 77 -1.13 -6.32 7.55
CA GLY A 77 0.33 -6.18 7.64
C GLY A 77 0.81 -4.76 7.33
N ALA A 78 2.13 -4.57 7.30
CA ALA A 78 2.74 -3.24 7.20
C ALA A 78 2.45 -2.53 5.86
N GLY A 79 2.15 -3.29 4.80
CA GLY A 79 1.72 -2.75 3.52
C GLY A 79 0.23 -2.44 3.43
N SER A 80 -0.62 -2.87 4.38
CA SER A 80 -2.06 -2.55 4.30
C SER A 80 -2.30 -1.07 4.62
N VAL A 81 -3.47 -0.56 4.25
CA VAL A 81 -3.84 0.85 4.55
C VAL A 81 -3.76 1.18 6.04
N SER A 82 -4.04 0.20 6.91
CA SER A 82 -3.90 0.37 8.36
C SER A 82 -2.46 0.28 8.83
N GLY A 83 -1.62 -0.54 8.19
CA GLY A 83 -0.18 -0.61 8.50
C GLY A 83 0.55 0.65 8.05
N MET A 84 0.26 1.11 6.84
CA MET A 84 0.82 2.33 6.26
C MET A 84 0.52 3.57 7.09
N ALA A 85 -0.64 3.62 7.77
CA ALA A 85 -1.01 4.70 8.69
C ALA A 85 -0.09 4.85 9.91
N GLN A 86 0.58 3.78 10.32
CA GLN A 86 1.47 3.78 11.49
C GLN A 86 2.91 4.15 11.13
N ASP A 87 3.29 3.99 9.87
CA ASP A 87 4.64 4.19 9.37
C ASP A 87 4.77 5.51 8.60
N PRO A 88 5.98 6.11 8.55
CA PRO A 88 6.23 7.24 7.69
C PRO A 88 6.23 6.81 6.21
N VAL A 89 5.98 7.76 5.31
CA VAL A 89 5.64 7.47 3.91
C VAL A 89 6.68 6.62 3.17
N ALA A 90 7.98 6.82 3.43
CA ALA A 90 9.00 6.03 2.76
C ALA A 90 9.01 4.58 3.23
N THR A 91 8.81 4.35 4.53
CA THR A 91 8.69 3.00 5.11
C THR A 91 7.39 2.34 4.66
N ALA A 92 6.27 3.07 4.70
CA ALA A 92 4.98 2.61 4.23
C ALA A 92 5.01 2.18 2.75
N ALA A 93 5.65 2.98 1.89
CA ALA A 93 5.84 2.63 0.48
C ALA A 93 6.73 1.39 0.31
N SER A 94 7.77 1.24 1.14
CA SER A 94 8.69 0.09 1.10
C SER A 94 8.02 -1.23 1.48
N ASN A 95 7.01 -1.18 2.35
CA ASN A 95 6.23 -2.34 2.77
C ASN A 95 5.15 -2.74 1.74
N ASN A 96 4.95 -1.93 0.70
CA ASN A 96 3.89 -2.13 -0.28
C ASN A 96 4.39 -2.97 -1.48
N PRO A 97 3.79 -4.14 -1.75
CA PRO A 97 4.23 -5.03 -2.83
C PRO A 97 3.99 -4.47 -4.24
N LEU A 98 3.20 -3.40 -4.39
CA LEU A 98 2.93 -2.76 -5.68
C LEU A 98 3.82 -1.54 -5.96
N LEU A 99 4.61 -1.10 -4.98
CA LEU A 99 5.44 0.10 -5.05
C LEU A 99 6.94 -0.23 -4.98
N THR A 100 7.31 -1.44 -5.37
CA THR A 100 8.69 -1.92 -5.22
C THR A 100 9.67 -1.12 -6.08
N THR A 101 9.28 -0.77 -7.31
CA THR A 101 10.11 0.03 -8.22
C THR A 101 10.27 1.47 -7.72
N LEU A 102 9.20 2.07 -7.20
CA LEU A 102 9.25 3.41 -6.61
C LEU A 102 10.12 3.43 -5.36
N THR A 103 9.97 2.43 -4.50
CA THR A 103 10.79 2.29 -3.30
C THR A 103 12.26 2.18 -3.66
N ALA A 104 12.59 1.38 -4.68
CA ALA A 104 13.96 1.27 -5.17
C ALA A 104 14.50 2.63 -5.67
N ALA A 105 13.66 3.43 -6.33
CA ALA A 105 14.03 4.76 -6.79
C ALA A 105 14.28 5.76 -5.64
N VAL A 106 13.41 5.78 -4.64
CA VAL A 106 13.45 6.71 -3.51
C VAL A 106 14.55 6.36 -2.50
N SER A 107 14.81 5.05 -2.29
CA SER A 107 15.83 4.54 -1.36
C SER A 107 17.25 4.51 -1.95
N GLY A 108 17.40 4.90 -3.22
CA GLY A 108 18.69 4.90 -3.92
C GLY A 108 19.17 3.52 -4.39
N GLN A 109 18.31 2.51 -4.35
CA GLN A 109 18.60 1.21 -4.98
C GLN A 109 18.63 1.31 -6.51
N LEU A 110 17.80 2.19 -7.10
CA LEU A 110 17.78 2.45 -8.54
C LEU A 110 18.97 3.32 -8.96
N ASN A 111 19.28 4.33 -8.17
CA ASN A 111 20.45 5.19 -8.35
C ASN A 111 21.02 5.57 -6.97
N PRO A 112 22.25 5.16 -6.61
CA PRO A 112 22.83 5.37 -5.29
C PRO A 112 23.07 6.85 -4.94
N GLN A 113 22.97 7.75 -5.93
CA GLN A 113 23.14 9.18 -5.73
C GLN A 113 21.85 9.89 -5.33
N VAL A 114 20.70 9.20 -5.35
CA VAL A 114 19.39 9.76 -5.00
C VAL A 114 18.84 9.00 -3.80
N ASN A 115 18.77 9.65 -2.64
CA ASN A 115 18.11 9.11 -1.47
C ASN A 115 17.18 10.17 -0.88
N LEU A 116 15.88 9.94 -1.04
CA LEU A 116 14.81 10.85 -0.62
C LEU A 116 14.06 10.32 0.62
N VAL A 117 14.45 9.17 1.17
CA VAL A 117 13.79 8.55 2.32
C VAL A 117 13.73 9.51 3.51
N ASP A 118 14.86 10.10 3.89
CA ASP A 118 14.93 11.05 5.01
C ASP A 118 14.13 12.32 4.74
N THR A 119 14.14 12.80 3.49
CA THR A 119 13.41 14.01 3.08
C THR A 119 11.90 13.79 3.16
N LEU A 120 11.43 12.66 2.63
CA LEU A 120 10.01 12.30 2.66
C LEU A 120 9.50 12.01 4.07
N ASN A 121 10.35 11.49 4.96
CA ASN A 121 9.98 11.22 6.35
C ASN A 121 9.98 12.47 7.25
N SER A 122 10.69 13.52 6.86
CA SER A 122 10.87 14.72 7.69
C SER A 122 9.76 15.77 7.53
N GLY A 123 8.88 15.62 6.53
CA GLY A 123 7.88 16.64 6.18
C GLY A 123 6.48 16.07 5.93
N GLN A 124 5.53 16.97 5.71
CA GLN A 124 4.16 16.63 5.35
C GLN A 124 4.00 16.68 3.84
N PHE A 125 3.61 15.56 3.24
CA PHE A 125 3.56 15.44 1.79
C PHE A 125 2.32 14.70 1.29
N THR A 126 2.01 14.90 0.03
CA THR A 126 1.09 14.09 -0.75
C THR A 126 1.91 13.43 -1.84
N VAL A 127 1.95 12.11 -1.84
CA VAL A 127 2.81 11.32 -2.73
C VAL A 127 1.94 10.59 -3.74
N PHE A 128 2.10 10.93 -5.01
CA PHE A 128 1.55 10.19 -6.14
C PHE A 128 2.48 9.02 -6.43
N ALA A 129 2.13 7.83 -5.98
CA ALA A 129 2.97 6.65 -6.08
C ALA A 129 2.57 5.80 -7.31
N PRO A 130 3.32 5.87 -8.43
CA PRO A 130 3.12 4.96 -9.54
C PRO A 130 3.33 3.51 -9.11
N VAL A 131 2.35 2.66 -9.42
CA VAL A 131 2.48 1.21 -9.21
C VAL A 131 3.49 0.60 -10.18
N ASP A 132 3.98 -0.61 -9.89
CA ASP A 132 4.93 -1.30 -10.76
C ASP A 132 4.39 -1.48 -12.21
N ALA A 133 3.06 -1.62 -12.37
CA ALA A 133 2.41 -1.63 -13.69
C ALA A 133 2.51 -0.30 -14.45
N ALA A 134 2.62 0.83 -13.74
CA ALA A 134 2.86 2.15 -14.32
C ALA A 134 4.28 2.26 -14.88
N PHE A 135 5.28 1.76 -14.14
CA PHE A 135 6.66 1.70 -14.61
C PHE A 135 6.82 0.79 -15.83
N ALA A 136 6.05 -0.29 -15.91
CA ALA A 136 6.04 -1.17 -17.07
C ALA A 136 5.53 -0.50 -18.36
N LYS A 137 4.77 0.60 -18.26
CA LYS A 137 4.33 1.41 -19.41
C LYS A 137 5.41 2.39 -19.89
N VAL A 138 6.43 2.66 -19.08
CA VAL A 138 7.51 3.58 -19.42
C VAL A 138 8.55 2.87 -20.28
N ASP A 139 9.06 3.56 -21.30
CA ASP A 139 10.11 3.00 -22.15
C ASP A 139 11.34 2.60 -21.32
N PRO A 140 11.92 1.41 -21.56
CA PRO A 140 13.08 0.94 -20.82
C PRO A 140 14.28 1.87 -20.98
N ALA A 141 14.41 2.54 -22.14
CA ALA A 141 15.45 3.54 -22.36
C ALA A 141 15.34 4.74 -21.41
N THR A 142 14.12 5.16 -21.08
CA THR A 142 13.87 6.22 -20.10
C THR A 142 14.26 5.76 -18.71
N ILE A 143 13.90 4.54 -18.32
CA ILE A 143 14.29 3.95 -17.03
C ILE A 143 15.82 3.86 -16.89
N GLU A 144 16.54 3.44 -17.94
CA GLU A 144 18.01 3.43 -17.95
C GLU A 144 18.60 4.84 -17.85
N THR A 145 17.96 5.83 -18.48
CA THR A 145 18.36 7.24 -18.35
C THR A 145 18.20 7.72 -16.89
N LEU A 146 17.08 7.39 -16.23
CA LEU A 146 16.85 7.75 -14.82
C LEU A 146 17.84 7.06 -13.87
N LYS A 147 18.29 5.84 -14.19
CA LYS A 147 19.35 5.15 -13.41
C LYS A 147 20.71 5.84 -13.52
N THR A 148 21.00 6.47 -14.65
CA THR A 148 22.31 7.07 -14.94
C THR A 148 22.34 8.58 -14.67
N ASP A 149 21.19 9.24 -14.71
CA ASP A 149 21.05 10.68 -14.43
C ASP A 149 20.35 10.91 -13.08
N PRO A 150 21.12 11.21 -12.02
CA PRO A 150 20.56 11.46 -10.69
C PRO A 150 19.73 12.75 -10.61
N ALA A 151 20.03 13.74 -11.44
CA ALA A 151 19.33 15.02 -11.41
C ALA A 151 17.94 14.87 -12.02
N LEU A 152 17.83 14.15 -13.14
CA LEU A 152 16.55 13.81 -13.74
C LEU A 152 15.74 12.89 -12.83
N LEU A 153 16.34 11.86 -12.24
CA LEU A 153 15.61 11.00 -11.31
C LEU A 153 15.07 11.77 -10.11
N THR A 154 15.89 12.65 -9.51
CA THR A 154 15.44 13.50 -8.40
C THR A 154 14.26 14.36 -8.83
N LYS A 155 14.35 15.03 -9.99
CA LYS A 155 13.25 15.84 -10.53
C LYS A 155 11.96 15.03 -10.68
N VAL A 156 12.02 13.86 -11.32
CA VAL A 156 10.85 12.99 -11.51
C VAL A 156 10.27 12.56 -10.17
N LEU A 157 11.09 12.15 -9.21
CA LEU A 157 10.61 11.75 -7.88
C LEU A 157 9.98 12.93 -7.14
N THR A 158 10.58 14.12 -7.18
CA THR A 158 10.01 15.33 -6.56
C THR A 158 8.75 15.84 -7.27
N TYR A 159 8.56 15.53 -8.55
CA TYR A 159 7.35 15.86 -9.30
C TYR A 159 6.13 15.02 -8.87
N HIS A 160 6.38 13.82 -8.33
CA HIS A 160 5.34 12.99 -7.71
C HIS A 160 4.98 13.43 -6.29
N VAL A 161 5.69 14.42 -5.73
CA VAL A 161 5.54 14.85 -4.35
C VAL A 161 4.98 16.27 -4.33
N VAL A 162 3.83 16.43 -3.68
CA VAL A 162 3.22 17.73 -3.40
C VAL A 162 3.41 18.04 -1.91
N PRO A 163 3.85 19.25 -1.53
CA PRO A 163 3.94 19.65 -0.14
C PRO A 163 2.53 19.78 0.48
N GLY A 164 2.38 19.26 1.69
CA GLY A 164 1.11 19.24 2.42
C GLY A 164 0.39 17.90 2.31
N GLN A 165 -0.41 17.57 3.33
CA GLN A 165 -1.30 16.42 3.32
C GLN A 165 -2.67 16.86 2.81
N ILE A 166 -3.05 16.36 1.64
CA ILE A 166 -4.29 16.76 0.99
C ILE A 166 -5.19 15.54 0.92
N ALA A 167 -6.36 15.66 1.56
CA ALA A 167 -7.38 14.64 1.56
C ALA A 167 -8.01 14.51 0.17
N PRO A 168 -8.56 13.34 -0.18
CA PRO A 168 -9.15 13.12 -1.50
C PRO A 168 -10.40 13.97 -1.78
N SER A 169 -11.02 14.52 -0.75
CA SER A 169 -12.08 15.53 -0.86
C SER A 169 -11.59 16.87 -1.42
N ASP A 170 -10.34 17.23 -1.13
CA ASP A 170 -9.76 18.56 -1.36
C ASP A 170 -8.59 18.52 -2.35
N ILE A 171 -8.26 17.33 -2.87
CA ILE A 171 -7.16 17.13 -3.82
C ILE A 171 -7.51 17.62 -5.22
N ALA A 172 -8.78 17.78 -5.58
CA ALA A 172 -9.15 18.26 -6.91
C ALA A 172 -8.68 19.72 -7.11
N GLY A 173 -7.98 19.98 -8.21
CA GLY A 173 -7.40 21.29 -8.54
C GLY A 173 -5.95 21.20 -8.99
N GLU A 174 -5.32 22.36 -9.15
CA GLU A 174 -3.90 22.48 -9.49
C GLU A 174 -3.04 22.55 -8.23
N HIS A 175 -1.99 21.73 -8.19
CA HIS A 175 -1.05 21.67 -7.06
C HIS A 175 0.38 21.83 -7.54
N THR A 176 1.15 22.67 -6.84
CA THR A 176 2.58 22.82 -7.11
C THR A 176 3.36 21.71 -6.41
N THR A 177 4.17 20.99 -7.17
CA THR A 177 5.03 19.90 -6.67
C THR A 177 6.31 20.45 -6.04
N VAL A 178 7.05 19.61 -5.33
CA VAL A 178 8.36 19.98 -4.75
C VAL A 178 9.40 20.30 -5.84
N GLU A 179 9.24 19.72 -7.04
CA GLU A 179 10.11 20.03 -8.19
C GLU A 179 9.91 21.47 -8.70
N GLY A 180 8.72 22.04 -8.47
CA GLY A 180 8.32 23.36 -8.97
C GLY A 180 7.31 23.30 -10.12
N GLY A 181 7.18 22.15 -10.80
CA GLY A 181 6.11 21.88 -11.75
C GLY A 181 4.72 21.80 -11.10
N THR A 182 3.67 21.94 -11.90
CA THR A 182 2.27 21.86 -11.45
C THR A 182 1.62 20.56 -11.91
N VAL A 183 0.93 19.87 -11.00
CA VAL A 183 0.08 18.72 -11.31
C VAL A 183 -1.38 19.12 -11.20
N THR A 184 -2.18 18.72 -12.18
CA THR A 184 -3.61 18.99 -12.18
C THR A 184 -4.35 17.73 -11.78
N VAL A 185 -5.06 17.77 -10.66
CA VAL A 185 -5.92 16.66 -10.24
C VAL A 185 -7.35 16.97 -10.63
N THR A 186 -7.97 16.06 -11.36
CA THR A 186 -9.34 16.17 -11.86
C THR A 186 -10.16 14.96 -11.43
N GLY A 187 -11.49 15.09 -11.46
CA GLY A 187 -12.39 14.05 -11.00
C GLY A 187 -12.70 14.13 -9.51
N SER A 188 -13.43 13.13 -9.02
CA SER A 188 -13.84 13.03 -7.61
C SER A 188 -14.20 11.58 -7.29
N GLY A 189 -13.98 11.16 -6.04
CA GLY A 189 -14.25 9.78 -5.61
C GLY A 189 -13.45 8.78 -6.44
N ASP A 190 -14.13 7.82 -7.05
CA ASP A 190 -13.48 6.76 -7.81
C ASP A 190 -12.91 7.21 -9.17
N ASP A 191 -13.34 8.34 -9.72
CA ASP A 191 -12.89 8.82 -11.03
C ASP A 191 -11.72 9.83 -10.95
N LEU A 192 -10.97 9.83 -9.84
CA LEU A 192 -9.84 10.73 -9.66
C LEU A 192 -8.70 10.44 -10.66
N LYS A 193 -8.15 11.52 -11.22
CA LYS A 193 -7.02 11.51 -12.16
C LYS A 193 -6.04 12.60 -11.84
N VAL A 194 -4.75 12.31 -11.96
CA VAL A 194 -3.64 13.24 -11.78
C VAL A 194 -2.98 13.42 -13.14
N ASN A 195 -3.18 14.58 -13.76
CA ASN A 195 -2.94 14.81 -15.18
C ASN A 195 -3.63 13.72 -16.02
N ASP A 196 -2.85 12.92 -16.76
CA ASP A 196 -3.33 11.79 -17.55
C ASP A 196 -3.32 10.45 -16.78
N ALA A 197 -2.79 10.41 -15.56
CA ALA A 197 -2.69 9.21 -14.75
C ALA A 197 -3.98 8.96 -13.96
N GLY A 198 -4.54 7.76 -14.03
CA GLY A 198 -5.68 7.35 -13.21
C GLY A 198 -5.25 7.02 -11.79
N VAL A 199 -5.99 7.52 -10.80
CA VAL A 199 -5.80 7.12 -9.39
C VAL A 199 -6.46 5.76 -9.18
N ILE A 200 -5.65 4.74 -8.93
CA ILE A 200 -6.10 3.37 -8.64
C ILE A 200 -6.65 3.31 -7.22
N CYS A 201 -5.88 3.84 -6.27
CA CYS A 201 -6.28 3.93 -4.88
C CYS A 201 -5.64 5.15 -4.23
N GLY A 202 -6.47 6.10 -3.82
CA GLY A 202 -6.09 7.37 -3.20
C GLY A 202 -6.57 7.47 -1.76
N GLY A 203 -6.02 8.44 -1.04
CA GLY A 203 -6.42 8.73 0.34
C GLY A 203 -5.82 7.81 1.39
N VAL A 204 -4.77 7.04 1.04
CA VAL A 204 -4.05 6.20 2.01
C VAL A 204 -3.23 7.11 2.93
N GLN A 205 -3.70 7.31 4.14
CA GLN A 205 -3.00 8.13 5.13
C GLN A 205 -1.82 7.35 5.71
N THR A 206 -0.66 8.00 5.78
CA THR A 206 0.52 7.54 6.50
C THR A 206 0.81 8.46 7.69
N ALA A 207 1.80 8.15 8.51
CA ALA A 207 2.12 8.95 9.68
C ALA A 207 2.44 10.43 9.33
N ASN A 208 2.96 10.69 8.13
CA ASN A 208 3.38 12.02 7.70
C ASN A 208 2.93 12.41 6.29
N ALA A 209 2.23 11.55 5.55
CA ALA A 209 1.83 11.85 4.17
C ALA A 209 0.47 11.26 3.79
N THR A 210 -0.04 11.66 2.63
CA THR A 210 -1.16 10.97 1.97
C THR A 210 -0.66 10.36 0.67
N VAL A 211 -0.89 9.07 0.48
CA VAL A 211 -0.42 8.31 -0.68
C VAL A 211 -1.58 8.10 -1.66
N TYR A 212 -1.30 8.36 -2.93
CA TYR A 212 -2.20 8.14 -4.05
C TYR A 212 -1.54 7.22 -5.06
N LEU A 213 -2.00 5.97 -5.13
CA LEU A 213 -1.53 5.00 -6.10
C LEU A 213 -2.05 5.39 -7.47
N VAL A 214 -1.14 5.60 -8.41
CA VAL A 214 -1.47 5.99 -9.79
C VAL A 214 -1.03 4.93 -10.79
N ASP A 215 -1.73 4.84 -11.91
CA ASP A 215 -1.50 3.83 -12.93
C ASP A 215 -0.44 4.22 -13.98
N SER A 216 0.08 5.44 -13.92
CA SER A 216 1.02 6.01 -14.89
C SER A 216 2.06 6.88 -14.18
N VAL A 217 3.30 6.90 -14.69
CA VAL A 217 4.40 7.70 -14.13
C VAL A 217 4.25 9.16 -14.60
N LEU A 218 4.25 10.09 -13.65
CA LEU A 218 4.17 11.53 -13.91
C LEU A 218 5.56 12.06 -14.29
N MET A 219 5.70 12.59 -15.49
CA MET A 219 6.95 13.23 -15.93
C MET A 219 6.81 14.75 -15.93
N PRO A 220 7.80 15.49 -15.40
CA PRO A 220 7.83 16.95 -15.52
C PRO A 220 7.99 17.35 -17.00
N GLN A 221 7.31 18.43 -17.39
CA GLN A 221 7.32 19.00 -18.76
C GLN A 221 8.52 19.93 -18.99
#